data_AF-A0AAX3M038-F1
#
_entry.id   AF-A0AAX3M038-F1
#
_cell.length_a   1.000
_cell.length_b   1.000
_cell.length_c   1.000
_cell.angle_alpha   90.00
_cell.angle_beta   90.00
_cell.angle_gamma   90.00
#
_symmetry.space_group_name_H-M   'P 1'
#
loop_
_entity.id
_entity.type
_entity.pdbx_description
1 polymer ?
#
loop_
_entity_poly.entity_id
_entity_poly.type
_entity_poly.pdbx_seq_one_letter_code
_entity_poly.pdbx_strand_id
1 'polypeptide(L)'
;MNIKKNATKWLMITIILCALSLETVSAAKFHSNQQVTENGEPLMVNTVNIEQLDFPIAQSNLFNIMEDAKVIASDPDLHITIRGKEKSDGTYENMSIHAPTFTGLLDGVQVVNPAYAPQLYSTDLDGDGEPEVIVVLTNGYGTGIDRTEVKVYRQDGTLIPVEDAQQSWNTSFQTQINKQQMDITWNQKQMILPTSILQDPTDSVANGLQIGAVRQYKIENGQLVVAGSVQVGMMNILGELTTVYQYQQGRLQAHSFQLELDEPYRSAIQIK
;
A
#
# COMPACT_ATOMS: atom_id res chain seq x y z
N MET A 1 59.54 3.21 -5.49
CA MET A 1 58.56 4.08 -4.80
C MET A 1 58.39 5.33 -5.64
N ASN A 2 57.31 5.42 -6.44
CA ASN A 2 57.23 6.32 -7.59
C ASN A 2 56.22 7.46 -7.32
N ILE A 3 56.70 8.51 -6.66
CA ILE A 3 55.90 9.64 -6.15
C ILE A 3 55.23 10.46 -7.30
N LYS A 4 55.71 10.33 -8.53
CA LYS A 4 55.16 11.06 -9.69
C LYS A 4 53.81 10.54 -10.20
N LYS A 5 53.40 9.30 -9.88
CA LYS A 5 52.12 8.73 -10.36
C LYS A 5 50.90 9.11 -9.52
N ASN A 6 51.10 9.64 -8.30
CA ASN A 6 50.00 10.06 -7.42
C ASN A 6 49.70 11.57 -7.47
N ALA A 7 50.63 12.40 -7.95
CA ALA A 7 50.40 13.85 -8.05
C ALA A 7 49.27 14.20 -9.05
N THR A 8 49.15 13.46 -10.16
CA THR A 8 48.09 13.65 -11.15
C THR A 8 46.72 13.17 -10.68
N LYS A 9 46.66 12.16 -9.80
CA LYS A 9 45.39 11.71 -9.19
C LYS A 9 44.88 12.69 -8.13
N TRP A 10 45.78 13.30 -7.36
CA TRP A 10 45.40 14.35 -6.41
C TRP A 10 44.99 15.66 -7.11
N LEU A 11 45.66 16.05 -8.20
CA LEU A 11 45.28 17.24 -8.98
C LEU A 11 43.89 17.11 -9.64
N MET A 12 43.52 15.89 -10.10
CA MET A 12 42.19 15.63 -10.69
C MET A 12 41.05 15.66 -9.65
N ILE A 13 41.29 15.17 -8.42
CA ILE A 13 40.27 15.22 -7.35
C ILE A 13 40.05 16.66 -6.87
N THR A 14 41.08 17.51 -6.86
CA THR A 14 40.93 18.93 -6.51
C THR A 14 40.18 19.73 -7.58
N ILE A 15 40.36 19.43 -8.87
CA ILE A 15 39.62 20.10 -9.96
C ILE A 15 38.13 19.72 -9.97
N ILE A 16 37.80 18.46 -9.65
CA ILE A 16 36.39 18.02 -9.56
C ILE A 16 35.72 18.60 -8.30
N LEU A 17 36.44 18.78 -7.18
CA LEU A 17 35.91 19.49 -6.01
C LEU A 17 35.69 20.99 -6.26
N CYS A 18 36.48 21.64 -7.13
CA CYS A 18 36.24 23.04 -7.54
C CYS A 18 35.09 23.18 -8.56
N ALA A 19 34.72 22.12 -9.28
CA ALA A 19 33.59 22.13 -10.22
C ALA A 19 32.23 21.83 -9.55
N LEU A 20 32.22 21.29 -8.33
CA LEU A 20 31.01 21.07 -7.52
C LEU A 20 30.75 22.17 -6.48
N SER A 21 31.61 23.19 -6.41
CA SER A 21 31.40 24.39 -5.58
C SER A 21 30.97 25.63 -6.38
N LEU A 22 30.47 25.45 -7.60
CA LEU A 22 29.97 26.52 -8.47
C LEU A 22 28.47 26.48 -8.72
N GLU A 23 27.67 26.14 -7.71
CA GLU A 23 26.26 26.57 -7.65
C GLU A 23 25.93 27.05 -6.23
N THR A 24 26.59 28.13 -5.80
CA THR A 24 26.00 29.01 -4.79
C THR A 24 26.04 30.44 -5.29
N VAL A 25 24.92 31.11 -5.05
CA VAL A 25 24.70 32.55 -5.13
C VAL A 25 24.68 33.11 -6.56
N SER A 26 23.52 32.99 -7.22
CA SER A 26 23.12 34.02 -8.19
C SER A 26 23.10 35.35 -7.45
N ALA A 27 24.16 36.13 -7.67
CA ALA A 27 24.23 37.52 -7.33
C ALA A 27 23.17 38.24 -8.16
N ALA A 28 21.96 38.37 -7.61
CA ALA A 28 21.04 39.40 -8.04
C ALA A 28 21.70 40.75 -7.72
N LYS A 29 22.39 41.31 -8.71
CA LYS A 29 22.67 42.74 -8.81
C LYS A 29 21.33 43.44 -8.60
N PHE A 30 21.15 44.07 -7.45
CA PHE A 30 20.15 45.13 -7.28
C PHE A 30 20.57 46.30 -8.19
N HIS A 31 20.20 46.23 -9.46
CA HIS A 31 19.80 47.43 -10.17
C HIS A 31 18.36 47.67 -9.76
N SER A 32 18.17 48.68 -8.92
CA SER A 32 16.86 49.29 -8.72
C SER A 32 16.36 49.75 -10.09
N ASN A 33 15.56 48.91 -10.74
CA ASN A 33 14.83 49.28 -11.94
C ASN A 33 13.49 49.83 -11.43
N GLN A 34 13.50 51.08 -10.96
CA GLN A 34 12.26 51.81 -10.76
C GLN A 34 11.66 52.01 -12.15
N GLN A 35 10.68 51.17 -12.51
CA GLN A 35 9.81 51.48 -13.62
C GLN A 35 8.96 52.67 -13.21
N VAL A 36 9.11 53.75 -13.96
CA VAL A 36 8.36 54.99 -13.84
C VAL A 36 7.29 54.96 -14.93
N THR A 37 6.10 55.45 -14.64
CA THR A 37 5.08 55.67 -15.68
C THR A 37 5.55 56.76 -16.66
N GLU A 38 4.96 56.87 -17.85
CA GLU A 38 5.31 57.92 -18.84
C GLU A 38 5.21 59.36 -18.30
N ASN A 39 4.60 59.57 -17.12
CA ASN A 39 4.43 60.86 -16.47
C ASN A 39 5.34 61.10 -15.26
N GLY A 40 6.34 60.24 -15.00
CA GLY A 40 7.37 60.54 -13.99
C GLY A 40 7.04 60.18 -12.54
N GLU A 41 5.90 59.53 -12.25
CA GLU A 41 5.56 59.12 -10.88
C GLU A 41 6.06 57.71 -10.52
N PRO A 42 6.55 57.49 -9.28
CA PRO A 42 7.03 56.19 -8.83
C PRO A 42 5.87 55.20 -8.69
N LEU A 43 6.00 54.02 -9.29
CA LEU A 43 5.09 52.91 -9.05
C LEU A 43 5.21 52.48 -7.59
N MET A 44 4.13 52.67 -6.82
CA MET A 44 4.00 52.13 -5.47
C MET A 44 4.09 50.61 -5.54
N VAL A 45 5.17 50.04 -4.99
CA VAL A 45 5.29 48.60 -4.77
C VAL A 45 4.21 48.24 -3.75
N ASN A 46 3.11 47.65 -4.21
CA ASN A 46 2.17 46.99 -3.32
C ASN A 46 2.92 45.89 -2.59
N THR A 47 2.99 46.02 -1.26
CA THR A 47 3.39 44.94 -0.36
C THR A 47 2.64 43.68 -0.78
N VAL A 48 3.38 42.66 -1.23
CA VAL A 48 2.81 41.36 -1.55
C VAL A 48 2.27 40.79 -0.23
N ASN A 49 0.94 40.79 -0.11
CA ASN A 49 0.26 40.05 0.94
C ASN A 49 0.50 38.57 0.64
N ILE A 50 1.10 37.83 1.57
CA ILE A 50 1.41 36.38 1.43
C ILE A 50 0.10 35.57 1.60
N GLU A 51 -0.96 35.96 0.90
CA GLU A 51 -2.26 35.28 0.87
C GLU A 51 -2.71 34.95 -0.56
N GLN A 52 -1.86 35.18 -1.57
CA GLN A 52 -2.12 34.79 -2.96
C GLN A 52 -0.87 34.20 -3.62
N LEU A 53 -0.27 33.22 -2.95
CA LEU A 53 0.42 32.16 -3.68
C LEU A 53 -0.66 31.11 -3.98
N ASP A 54 -0.99 30.92 -5.26
CA ASP A 54 -1.77 29.77 -5.71
C ASP A 54 -0.93 28.51 -5.45
N PHE A 55 -1.00 28.02 -4.21
CA PHE A 55 -0.56 26.68 -3.86
C PHE A 55 -1.46 25.71 -4.61
N PRO A 56 -0.92 24.66 -5.25
CA PRO A 56 -1.74 23.66 -5.90
C PRO A 56 -2.74 23.12 -4.87
N ILE A 57 -4.03 23.10 -5.25
CA ILE A 57 -5.23 22.77 -4.44
C ILE A 57 -5.06 21.47 -3.59
N ALA A 58 -4.12 20.60 -3.95
CA ALA A 58 -3.73 19.42 -3.17
C ALA A 58 -3.11 19.75 -1.80
N GLN A 59 -2.29 20.81 -1.67
CA GLN A 59 -1.64 21.16 -0.41
C GLN A 59 -2.61 21.82 0.58
N SER A 60 -3.49 22.71 0.11
CA SER A 60 -4.50 23.35 0.97
C SER A 60 -5.50 22.34 1.55
N ASN A 61 -5.86 21.32 0.78
CA ASN A 61 -6.69 20.22 1.26
C ASN A 61 -5.95 19.38 2.31
N LEU A 62 -4.66 19.09 2.11
CA LEU A 62 -3.86 18.38 3.11
C LEU A 62 -3.75 19.16 4.43
N PHE A 63 -3.52 20.46 4.38
CA PHE A 63 -3.41 21.31 5.58
C PHE A 63 -4.69 21.27 6.44
N ASN A 64 -5.87 21.37 5.83
CA ASN A 64 -7.15 21.24 6.57
C ASN A 64 -7.45 19.80 7.02
N ILE A 65 -6.99 18.80 6.27
CA ILE A 65 -7.10 17.38 6.62
C ILE A 65 -6.25 17.04 7.85
N MET A 66 -5.12 17.72 8.05
CA MET A 66 -4.15 17.38 9.10
C MET A 66 -4.36 18.09 10.45
N GLU A 67 -5.23 19.09 10.51
CA GLU A 67 -5.63 19.70 11.79
C GLU A 67 -6.21 18.61 12.71
N ASP A 68 -5.66 18.43 13.91
CA ASP A 68 -5.99 17.37 14.88
C ASP A 68 -5.70 15.91 14.45
N ALA A 69 -5.02 15.68 13.32
CA ALA A 69 -4.66 14.32 12.90
C ALA A 69 -3.58 13.71 13.81
N LYS A 70 -3.81 12.48 14.29
CA LYS A 70 -2.89 11.72 15.13
C LYS A 70 -1.92 10.91 14.28
N VAL A 71 -0.72 10.64 14.80
CA VAL A 71 0.18 9.64 14.21
C VAL A 71 -0.40 8.26 14.50
N ILE A 72 -0.64 7.47 13.45
CA ILE A 72 -1.23 6.13 13.56
C ILE A 72 -0.24 5.01 13.26
N ALA A 73 0.81 5.31 12.47
CA ALA A 73 1.96 4.45 12.25
C ALA A 73 3.20 5.31 11.94
N SER A 74 4.37 4.82 12.34
CA SER A 74 5.64 5.42 11.99
C SER A 74 6.71 4.34 11.94
N ASP A 75 7.46 4.30 10.84
CA ASP A 75 8.63 3.45 10.68
C ASP A 75 9.87 4.36 10.58
N PRO A 76 10.73 4.38 11.61
CA PRO A 76 11.92 5.22 11.61
C PRO A 76 12.97 4.82 10.57
N ASP A 77 13.06 3.53 10.22
CA ASP A 77 14.07 3.02 9.29
C ASP A 77 13.67 3.33 7.84
N LEU A 78 12.37 3.28 7.54
CA LEU A 78 11.82 3.69 6.25
C LEU A 78 11.56 5.20 6.16
N HIS A 79 11.65 5.92 7.30
CA HIS A 79 11.26 7.32 7.44
C HIS A 79 9.84 7.61 6.93
N ILE A 80 8.92 6.67 7.16
CA ILE A 80 7.51 6.78 6.78
C ILE A 80 6.68 7.10 8.02
N THR A 81 5.74 8.04 7.89
CA THR A 81 4.75 8.34 8.92
C THR A 81 3.35 8.40 8.31
N ILE A 82 2.39 7.73 8.95
CA ILE A 82 0.98 7.84 8.60
C ILE A 82 0.26 8.61 9.71
N ARG A 83 -0.58 9.55 9.29
CA ARG A 83 -1.46 10.30 10.18
C ARG A 83 -2.90 10.17 9.75
N GLY A 84 -3.83 10.23 10.70
CA GLY A 84 -5.26 10.11 10.43
C GLY A 84 -6.13 10.79 11.49
N LYS A 85 -7.38 11.07 11.14
CA LYS A 85 -8.40 11.61 12.04
C LYS A 85 -9.25 10.49 12.60
N GLU A 86 -9.24 10.37 13.93
CA GLU A 86 -10.04 9.37 14.63
C GLU A 86 -11.53 9.74 14.58
N LYS A 87 -12.37 8.77 14.28
CA LYS A 87 -13.83 8.87 14.32
C LYS A 87 -14.41 8.19 15.56
N SER A 88 -15.64 8.56 15.88
CA SER A 88 -16.40 7.95 16.97
C SER A 88 -16.74 6.47 16.74
N ASP A 89 -16.64 5.95 15.53
CA ASP A 89 -16.89 4.55 15.18
C ASP A 89 -15.68 3.63 15.38
N GLY A 90 -14.56 4.15 15.89
CA GLY A 90 -13.34 3.38 16.12
C GLY A 90 -12.50 3.17 14.85
N THR A 91 -12.65 4.04 13.85
CA THR A 91 -11.80 4.08 12.66
C THR A 91 -11.05 5.40 12.53
N TYR A 92 -9.97 5.39 11.75
CA TYR A 92 -9.31 6.57 11.22
C TYR A 92 -9.76 6.79 9.77
N GLU A 93 -10.05 8.04 9.44
CA GLU A 93 -10.31 8.53 8.08
C GLU A 93 -9.39 9.72 7.76
N ASN A 94 -9.50 10.25 6.53
CA ASN A 94 -8.74 11.41 6.08
C ASN A 94 -7.24 11.24 6.35
N MET A 95 -6.73 10.05 5.99
CA MET A 95 -5.35 9.69 6.29
C MET A 95 -4.38 10.32 5.29
N SER A 96 -3.15 10.54 5.77
CA SER A 96 -2.03 11.05 4.98
C SER A 96 -0.80 10.20 5.22
N ILE A 97 0.01 10.07 4.17
CA ILE A 97 1.30 9.42 4.21
C ILE A 97 2.39 10.46 3.97
N HIS A 98 3.43 10.41 4.81
CA HIS A 98 4.66 11.18 4.66
C HIS A 98 5.80 10.19 4.48
N ALA A 99 6.36 10.13 3.27
CA ALA A 99 7.52 9.34 2.91
C ALA A 99 8.70 10.28 2.60
N PRO A 100 9.94 9.76 2.45
CA PRO A 100 11.12 10.60 2.17
C PRO A 100 10.99 11.51 0.96
N THR A 101 10.35 11.01 -0.10
CA THR A 101 10.30 11.62 -1.43
C THR A 101 8.95 12.22 -1.78
N PHE A 102 7.89 11.87 -1.04
CA PHE A 102 6.55 12.38 -1.29
C PHE A 102 5.71 12.51 -0.03
N THR A 103 4.67 13.34 -0.12
CA THR A 103 3.58 13.39 0.86
C THR A 103 2.27 13.36 0.08
N GLY A 104 1.32 12.57 0.55
CA GLY A 104 0.06 12.37 -0.17
C GLY A 104 -1.10 11.95 0.71
N LEU A 105 -2.28 11.89 0.10
CA LEU A 105 -3.45 11.29 0.72
C LEU A 105 -3.33 9.77 0.69
N LEU A 106 -3.79 9.15 1.78
CA LEU A 106 -3.88 7.71 1.91
C LEU A 106 -5.36 7.34 2.00
N ASP A 107 -5.95 7.01 0.85
CA ASP A 107 -7.32 6.54 0.81
C ASP A 107 -7.46 5.19 1.53
N GLY A 108 -8.58 4.99 2.21
CA GLY A 108 -8.87 3.73 2.91
C GLY A 108 -9.45 3.97 4.31
N VAL A 109 -9.60 2.88 5.04
CA VAL A 109 -10.05 2.88 6.44
C VAL A 109 -9.05 2.09 7.27
N GLN A 110 -8.73 2.62 8.44
CA GLN A 110 -7.87 1.95 9.41
C GLN A 110 -8.58 1.89 10.75
N VAL A 111 -8.60 0.75 11.42
CA VAL A 111 -9.15 0.64 12.77
C VAL A 111 -8.24 1.31 13.81
N VAL A 112 -8.83 1.86 14.88
CA VAL A 112 -8.05 2.58 15.91
C VAL A 112 -7.27 1.68 16.86
N ASN A 113 -7.58 0.39 16.87
CA ASN A 113 -6.97 -0.58 17.79
C ASN A 113 -5.47 -0.72 17.49
N PRO A 114 -4.57 -0.37 18.44
CA PRO A 114 -3.12 -0.38 18.21
C PRO A 114 -2.54 -1.76 17.87
N ALA A 115 -3.22 -2.85 18.25
CA ALA A 115 -2.79 -4.20 17.88
C ALA A 115 -2.90 -4.49 16.37
N TYR A 116 -3.64 -3.64 15.65
CA TYR A 116 -3.88 -3.73 14.21
C TYR A 116 -3.40 -2.46 13.49
N ALA A 117 -2.35 -1.81 14.00
CA ALA A 117 -1.78 -0.62 13.37
C ALA A 117 -1.34 -0.90 11.92
N PRO A 118 -1.34 0.12 11.04
CA PRO A 118 -0.85 -0.03 9.67
C PRO A 118 0.54 -0.67 9.60
N GLN A 119 0.72 -1.59 8.66
CA GLN A 119 2.03 -2.19 8.37
C GLN A 119 2.68 -1.48 7.20
N LEU A 120 3.99 -1.23 7.32
CA LEU A 120 4.78 -0.47 6.37
C LEU A 120 5.88 -1.36 5.81
N TYR A 121 6.06 -1.33 4.49
CA TYR A 121 7.13 -2.06 3.82
C TYR A 121 7.76 -1.20 2.72
N SER A 122 8.98 -1.55 2.35
CA SER A 122 9.63 -1.02 1.15
C SER A 122 10.33 -2.13 0.39
N THR A 123 9.93 -2.35 -0.87
CA THR A 123 10.49 -3.39 -1.74
C THR A 123 10.15 -3.09 -3.19
N ASP A 124 11.01 -3.49 -4.12
CA ASP A 124 10.79 -3.37 -5.56
C ASP A 124 9.80 -4.45 -6.03
N LEU A 125 8.57 -4.03 -6.31
CA LEU A 125 7.46 -4.87 -6.76
C LEU A 125 7.23 -4.78 -8.28
N ASP A 126 7.66 -3.71 -8.93
CA ASP A 126 7.46 -3.51 -10.37
C ASP A 126 8.67 -3.86 -11.25
N GLY A 127 9.82 -4.11 -10.63
CA GLY A 127 11.05 -4.61 -11.23
C GLY A 127 11.90 -3.55 -11.90
N ASP A 128 11.65 -2.26 -11.62
CA ASP A 128 12.42 -1.14 -12.19
C ASP A 128 13.73 -0.85 -11.43
N GLY A 129 13.95 -1.50 -10.29
CA GLY A 129 15.14 -1.36 -9.45
C GLY A 129 15.01 -0.31 -8.34
N GLU A 130 13.94 0.47 -8.31
CA GLU A 130 13.59 1.37 -7.21
C GLU A 130 12.52 0.72 -6.33
N PRO A 131 12.60 0.83 -4.99
CA PRO A 131 11.62 0.18 -4.14
C PRO A 131 10.30 0.98 -4.08
N GLU A 132 9.17 0.30 -4.04
CA GLU A 132 7.88 0.91 -3.71
C GLU A 132 7.75 1.16 -2.21
N VAL A 133 6.84 2.07 -1.86
CA VAL A 133 6.28 2.21 -0.51
C VAL A 133 4.96 1.44 -0.45
N ILE A 134 4.88 0.47 0.46
CA ILE A 134 3.68 -0.36 0.64
C ILE A 134 3.08 -0.10 2.02
N VAL A 135 1.78 0.16 2.03
CA VAL A 135 0.99 0.33 3.25
C VAL A 135 -0.11 -0.72 3.28
N VAL A 136 -0.15 -1.51 4.35
CA VAL A 136 -1.27 -2.43 4.63
C VAL A 136 -2.10 -1.86 5.77
N LEU A 137 -3.36 -1.60 5.50
CA LEU A 137 -4.34 -1.06 6.44
C LEU A 137 -5.28 -2.16 6.89
N THR A 138 -5.62 -2.22 8.18
CA THR A 138 -6.66 -3.11 8.71
C THR A 138 -7.98 -2.35 8.79
N ASN A 139 -8.98 -2.81 8.03
CA ASN A 139 -10.30 -2.17 7.94
C ASN A 139 -11.42 -2.96 8.64
N GLY A 140 -11.11 -4.14 9.21
CA GLY A 140 -12.04 -4.89 10.05
C GLY A 140 -11.34 -6.01 10.79
N TYR A 141 -11.74 -6.27 12.03
CA TYR A 141 -11.20 -7.35 12.87
C TYR A 141 -12.27 -7.90 13.81
N GLY A 142 -12.08 -9.12 14.32
CA GLY A 142 -12.98 -9.77 15.27
C GLY A 142 -12.95 -11.30 15.16
N THR A 143 -13.90 -11.97 15.82
CA THR A 143 -14.02 -13.42 15.73
C THR A 143 -14.38 -13.83 14.30
N GLY A 144 -13.41 -14.39 13.57
CA GLY A 144 -13.58 -14.87 12.19
C GLY A 144 -13.47 -13.79 11.11
N ILE A 145 -13.07 -12.57 11.46
CA ILE A 145 -12.84 -11.48 10.50
C ILE A 145 -11.49 -10.84 10.83
N ASP A 146 -10.63 -10.72 9.82
CA ASP A 146 -9.46 -9.86 9.85
C ASP A 146 -9.21 -9.45 8.40
N ARG A 147 -9.52 -8.21 8.06
CA ARG A 147 -9.53 -7.72 6.68
C ARG A 147 -8.54 -6.59 6.53
N THR A 148 -7.65 -6.79 5.58
CA THR A 148 -6.65 -5.81 5.21
C THR A 148 -6.85 -5.32 3.78
N GLU A 149 -6.43 -4.08 3.55
CA GLU A 149 -6.33 -3.42 2.26
C GLU A 149 -4.89 -2.98 2.06
N VAL A 150 -4.37 -3.06 0.83
CA VAL A 150 -3.00 -2.66 0.50
C VAL A 150 -3.01 -1.45 -0.44
N LYS A 151 -2.10 -0.51 -0.18
CA LYS A 151 -1.76 0.60 -1.06
C LYS A 151 -0.28 0.53 -1.42
N VAL A 152 0.03 0.69 -2.70
CA VAL A 152 1.39 0.62 -3.23
C VAL A 152 1.69 1.89 -3.98
N TYR A 153 2.75 2.58 -3.60
CA TYR A 153 3.18 3.85 -4.19
C TYR A 153 4.60 3.74 -4.70
N ARG A 154 4.86 4.35 -5.85
CA ARG A 154 6.23 4.63 -6.29
C ARG A 154 6.87 5.72 -5.43
N GLN A 155 8.18 5.88 -5.59
CA GLN A 155 8.95 6.94 -4.93
C GLN A 155 8.45 8.35 -5.24
N ASP A 156 7.84 8.60 -6.40
CA ASP A 156 7.25 9.90 -6.74
C ASP A 156 5.84 10.12 -6.17
N GLY A 157 5.29 9.14 -5.42
CA GLY A 157 3.95 9.14 -4.88
C GLY A 157 2.86 8.65 -5.85
N THR A 158 3.23 8.20 -7.05
CA THR A 158 2.28 7.61 -8.00
C THR A 158 1.76 6.27 -7.46
N LEU A 159 0.43 6.13 -7.37
CA LEU A 159 -0.20 4.88 -6.93
C LEU A 159 -0.07 3.80 -8.02
N ILE A 160 0.41 2.62 -7.64
CA ILE A 160 0.31 1.40 -8.43
C ILE A 160 -1.00 0.69 -8.05
N PRO A 161 -1.96 0.54 -8.98
CA PRO A 161 -3.20 -0.18 -8.70
C PRO A 161 -2.90 -1.64 -8.35
N VAL A 162 -3.57 -2.15 -7.32
CA VAL A 162 -3.53 -3.56 -6.93
C VAL A 162 -4.89 -4.20 -7.23
N GLU A 163 -4.89 -5.34 -7.91
CA GLU A 163 -6.10 -6.12 -8.15
C GLU A 163 -6.73 -6.60 -6.84
N ASP A 164 -8.04 -6.45 -6.69
CA ASP A 164 -8.76 -6.99 -5.53
C ASP A 164 -8.77 -8.52 -5.56
N ALA A 165 -8.05 -9.15 -4.62
CA ALA A 165 -7.97 -10.59 -4.46
C ALA A 165 -9.35 -11.27 -4.46
N GLN A 166 -10.35 -10.61 -3.86
CA GLN A 166 -11.71 -11.16 -3.78
C GLN A 166 -12.30 -11.42 -5.15
N GLN A 167 -12.07 -10.52 -6.11
CA GLN A 167 -12.60 -10.66 -7.46
C GLN A 167 -11.94 -11.85 -8.18
N SER A 168 -10.63 -12.01 -8.02
CA SER A 168 -9.87 -13.13 -8.59
C SER A 168 -10.27 -14.47 -7.95
N TRP A 169 -10.58 -14.50 -6.64
CA TRP A 169 -11.04 -15.69 -5.93
C TRP A 169 -12.46 -16.09 -6.33
N ASN A 170 -13.40 -15.13 -6.33
CA ASN A 170 -14.80 -15.39 -6.66
C ASN A 170 -15.00 -15.95 -8.08
N THR A 171 -14.10 -15.61 -9.00
CA THR A 171 -14.17 -16.09 -10.39
C THR A 171 -13.54 -17.48 -10.57
N SER A 172 -12.66 -17.88 -9.67
CA SER A 172 -11.84 -19.07 -9.83
C SER A 172 -12.37 -20.28 -9.02
N PHE A 173 -13.25 -20.06 -8.03
CA PHE A 173 -13.99 -21.10 -7.31
C PHE A 173 -15.40 -21.32 -7.84
N GLN A 174 -15.80 -22.59 -7.94
CA GLN A 174 -17.20 -23.00 -8.11
C GLN A 174 -17.53 -24.05 -7.06
N THR A 175 -18.67 -23.90 -6.37
CA THR A 175 -19.06 -24.84 -5.33
C THR A 175 -20.51 -25.28 -5.42
N GLN A 176 -20.76 -26.55 -5.14
CA GLN A 176 -22.09 -27.08 -4.88
C GLN A 176 -22.08 -27.84 -3.55
N ILE A 177 -22.96 -27.45 -2.64
CA ILE A 177 -23.04 -28.07 -1.31
C ILE A 177 -24.45 -28.65 -1.14
N ASN A 178 -24.52 -29.92 -0.73
CA ASN A 178 -25.78 -30.57 -0.36
C ASN A 178 -25.62 -31.29 0.98
N LYS A 179 -26.65 -32.03 1.41
CA LYS A 179 -26.65 -32.68 2.73
C LYS A 179 -25.60 -33.80 2.88
N GLN A 180 -25.06 -34.32 1.79
CA GLN A 180 -24.15 -35.46 1.77
C GLN A 180 -22.70 -35.03 1.51
N GLN A 181 -22.51 -34.11 0.58
CA GLN A 181 -21.17 -33.72 0.12
C GLN A 181 -21.11 -32.27 -0.37
N MET A 182 -19.87 -31.80 -0.43
CA MET A 182 -19.44 -30.54 -1.00
C MET A 182 -18.56 -30.84 -2.20
N ASP A 183 -18.94 -30.31 -3.35
CA ASP A 183 -18.18 -30.37 -4.59
C ASP A 183 -17.53 -29.00 -4.81
N ILE A 184 -16.21 -28.93 -4.72
CA ILE A 184 -15.42 -27.72 -4.91
C ILE A 184 -14.62 -27.90 -6.20
N THR A 185 -14.85 -27.02 -7.17
CA THR A 185 -13.99 -26.89 -8.34
C THR A 185 -13.11 -25.66 -8.19
N TRP A 186 -11.80 -25.87 -8.25
CA TRP A 186 -10.78 -24.84 -8.15
C TRP A 186 -9.73 -25.04 -9.24
N ASN A 187 -9.49 -24.05 -10.10
CA ASN A 187 -8.51 -24.15 -11.19
C ASN A 187 -8.62 -25.47 -11.99
N GLN A 188 -9.85 -25.84 -12.38
CA GLN A 188 -10.19 -27.09 -13.07
C GLN A 188 -9.94 -28.39 -12.29
N LYS A 189 -9.49 -28.31 -11.03
CA LYS A 189 -9.38 -29.45 -10.12
C LYS A 189 -10.67 -29.58 -9.33
N GLN A 190 -11.21 -30.79 -9.28
CA GLN A 190 -12.39 -31.12 -8.50
C GLN A 190 -11.99 -31.76 -7.18
N MET A 191 -12.59 -31.31 -6.08
CA MET A 191 -12.42 -31.87 -4.74
C MET A 191 -13.80 -32.17 -4.17
N ILE A 192 -13.99 -33.38 -3.65
CA ILE A 192 -15.22 -33.78 -3.00
C ILE A 192 -14.95 -34.00 -1.52
N LEU A 193 -15.71 -33.31 -0.67
CA LEU A 193 -15.64 -33.43 0.78
C LEU A 193 -16.99 -33.90 1.33
N PRO A 194 -17.04 -34.90 2.23
CA PRO A 194 -18.29 -35.28 2.88
C PRO A 194 -18.72 -34.18 3.86
N THR A 195 -19.99 -33.77 3.84
CA THR A 195 -20.48 -32.73 4.77
C THR A 195 -20.51 -33.20 6.23
N SER A 196 -20.40 -34.50 6.49
CA SER A 196 -20.37 -35.06 7.85
C SER A 196 -19.14 -34.64 8.66
N ILE A 197 -18.10 -34.09 8.04
CA ILE A 197 -16.92 -33.55 8.74
C ILE A 197 -17.11 -32.09 9.17
N LEU A 198 -18.21 -31.44 8.75
CA LEU A 198 -18.52 -30.07 9.10
C LEU A 198 -19.19 -30.03 10.48
N GLN A 199 -18.85 -29.02 11.28
CA GLN A 199 -19.41 -28.85 12.62
C GLN A 199 -20.91 -28.50 12.59
N ASP A 200 -21.34 -27.74 11.59
CA ASP A 200 -22.75 -27.46 11.31
C ASP A 200 -23.04 -27.62 9.80
N PRO A 201 -23.41 -28.83 9.35
CA PRO A 201 -23.72 -29.09 7.95
C PRO A 201 -24.94 -28.31 7.43
N THR A 202 -25.88 -27.92 8.31
CA THR A 202 -27.10 -27.22 7.88
C THR A 202 -26.77 -25.77 7.53
N ASP A 203 -26.04 -25.09 8.43
CA ASP A 203 -25.53 -23.74 8.19
C ASP A 203 -24.61 -23.69 6.95
N SER A 204 -23.74 -24.70 6.83
CA SER A 204 -22.83 -24.86 5.69
C SER A 204 -23.54 -24.94 4.34
N VAL A 205 -24.62 -25.70 4.25
CA VAL A 205 -25.42 -25.81 3.02
C VAL A 205 -26.17 -24.50 2.72
N ALA A 206 -26.64 -23.80 3.75
CA ALA A 206 -27.38 -22.55 3.59
C ALA A 206 -26.47 -21.38 3.15
N ASN A 207 -25.26 -21.30 3.70
CA ASN A 207 -24.35 -20.17 3.51
C ASN A 207 -23.29 -20.40 2.41
N GLY A 208 -23.06 -21.66 2.02
CA GLY A 208 -22.11 -22.00 0.97
C GLY A 208 -20.64 -21.79 1.36
N LEU A 209 -19.78 -21.87 0.35
CA LEU A 209 -18.35 -21.54 0.46
C LEU A 209 -18.17 -20.02 0.36
N GLN A 210 -17.35 -19.48 1.25
CA GLN A 210 -16.93 -18.09 1.29
C GLN A 210 -15.40 -18.06 1.36
N ILE A 211 -14.80 -17.06 0.71
CA ILE A 211 -13.35 -16.87 0.71
C ILE A 211 -13.07 -15.43 1.10
N GLY A 212 -12.06 -15.21 1.95
CA GLY A 212 -11.58 -13.87 2.25
C GLY A 212 -12.29 -13.17 3.41
N ALA A 213 -13.02 -13.91 4.25
CA ALA A 213 -13.55 -13.37 5.52
C ALA A 213 -12.40 -12.89 6.41
N VAL A 214 -11.32 -13.67 6.46
CA VAL A 214 -9.97 -13.24 6.82
C VAL A 214 -9.18 -13.02 5.54
N ARG A 215 -8.48 -11.89 5.44
CA ARG A 215 -7.66 -11.45 4.31
C ARG A 215 -6.48 -10.64 4.84
N GLN A 216 -5.28 -11.18 4.71
CA GLN A 216 -4.05 -10.57 5.22
C GLN A 216 -3.04 -10.38 4.09
N TYR A 217 -2.80 -9.13 3.70
CA TYR A 217 -1.70 -8.76 2.81
C TYR A 217 -0.38 -8.70 3.59
N LYS A 218 0.71 -9.12 2.95
CA LYS A 218 2.07 -9.08 3.48
C LYS A 218 3.09 -9.05 2.35
N ILE A 219 4.33 -8.68 2.68
CA ILE A 219 5.48 -8.88 1.80
C ILE A 219 6.22 -10.15 2.21
N GLU A 220 6.36 -11.09 1.28
CA GLU A 220 7.12 -12.32 1.46
C GLU A 220 8.10 -12.52 0.32
N ASN A 221 9.38 -12.71 0.64
CA ASN A 221 10.45 -12.90 -0.34
C ASN A 221 10.48 -11.82 -1.44
N GLY A 222 10.19 -10.56 -1.07
CA GLY A 222 10.13 -9.43 -2.01
C GLY A 222 8.88 -9.39 -2.89
N GLN A 223 7.86 -10.19 -2.59
CA GLN A 223 6.62 -10.23 -3.35
C GLN A 223 5.43 -9.80 -2.49
N LEU A 224 4.46 -9.13 -3.10
CA LEU A 224 3.17 -8.88 -2.48
C LEU A 224 2.35 -10.18 -2.47
N VAL A 225 1.95 -10.61 -1.28
CA VAL A 225 1.18 -11.83 -1.05
C VAL A 225 -0.06 -11.49 -0.23
N VAL A 226 -1.17 -12.16 -0.52
CA VAL A 226 -2.37 -12.13 0.31
C VAL A 226 -2.80 -13.54 0.68
N ALA A 227 -3.05 -13.75 1.96
CA ALA A 227 -3.64 -14.97 2.51
C ALA A 227 -5.12 -14.72 2.79
N GLY A 228 -6.00 -15.58 2.27
CA GLY A 228 -7.44 -15.53 2.51
C GLY A 228 -7.97 -16.81 3.15
N SER A 229 -8.85 -16.70 4.15
CA SER A 229 -9.52 -17.89 4.68
C SER A 229 -10.46 -18.50 3.64
N VAL A 230 -10.49 -19.82 3.57
CA VAL A 230 -11.49 -20.60 2.83
C VAL A 230 -12.45 -21.18 3.86
N GLN A 231 -13.71 -20.77 3.82
CA GLN A 231 -14.67 -21.04 4.88
C GLN A 231 -15.99 -21.55 4.31
N VAL A 232 -16.67 -22.44 5.04
CA VAL A 232 -18.04 -22.88 4.74
C VAL A 232 -18.92 -22.68 5.95
N GLY A 233 -19.98 -21.90 5.77
CA GLY A 233 -20.79 -21.43 6.90
C GLY A 233 -19.96 -20.64 7.92
N MET A 234 -20.55 -20.36 9.08
CA MET A 234 -19.88 -19.50 10.07
C MET A 234 -18.77 -20.22 10.85
N MET A 235 -18.79 -21.56 10.89
CA MET A 235 -18.00 -22.34 11.85
C MET A 235 -16.87 -23.17 11.24
N ASN A 236 -16.80 -23.33 9.91
CA ASN A 236 -15.84 -24.23 9.28
C ASN A 236 -14.82 -23.45 8.46
N ILE A 237 -13.61 -23.25 8.98
CA ILE A 237 -12.47 -22.78 8.20
C ILE A 237 -11.80 -24.03 7.62
N LEU A 238 -11.90 -24.19 6.30
CA LEU A 238 -11.37 -25.34 5.56
C LEU A 238 -9.86 -25.24 5.36
N GLY A 239 -9.32 -24.03 5.33
CA GLY A 239 -7.91 -23.75 5.14
C GLY A 239 -7.67 -22.34 4.62
N GLU A 240 -6.57 -22.18 3.88
CA GLU A 240 -6.08 -20.90 3.38
C GLU A 240 -5.86 -20.93 1.86
N LEU A 241 -6.21 -19.82 1.22
CA LEU A 241 -5.86 -19.52 -0.17
C LEU A 241 -4.84 -18.38 -0.19
N THR A 242 -3.61 -18.71 -0.55
CA THR A 242 -2.53 -17.74 -0.74
C THR A 242 -2.48 -17.29 -2.19
N THR A 243 -2.39 -15.99 -2.44
CA THR A 243 -2.24 -15.39 -3.77
C THR A 243 -1.01 -14.51 -3.82
N VAL A 244 -0.14 -14.75 -4.81
CA VAL A 244 1.04 -13.93 -5.07
C VAL A 244 0.74 -12.99 -6.24
N TYR A 245 1.13 -11.73 -6.09
CA TYR A 245 0.95 -10.71 -7.11
C TYR A 245 2.20 -10.56 -7.98
N GLN A 246 1.97 -10.18 -9.23
CA GLN A 246 3.03 -9.77 -10.14
C GLN A 246 2.63 -8.46 -10.81
N TYR A 247 3.61 -7.57 -10.99
CA TYR A 247 3.40 -6.35 -11.75
C TYR A 247 3.30 -6.65 -13.25
N GLN A 248 2.17 -6.26 -13.85
CA GLN A 248 1.89 -6.42 -15.27
C GLN A 248 1.04 -5.25 -15.75
N GLN A 249 1.40 -4.67 -16.90
CA GLN A 249 0.60 -3.63 -17.58
C GLN A 249 0.20 -2.44 -16.69
N GLY A 250 1.11 -1.96 -15.82
CA GLY A 250 0.83 -0.78 -14.99
C GLY A 250 0.23 -1.07 -13.61
N ARG A 251 -0.05 -2.33 -13.27
CA ARG A 251 -0.74 -2.73 -12.04
C ARG A 251 -0.20 -4.04 -11.46
N LEU A 252 -0.40 -4.24 -10.17
CA LEU A 252 -0.15 -5.53 -9.51
C LEU A 252 -1.38 -6.43 -9.71
N GLN A 253 -1.18 -7.58 -10.35
CA GLN A 253 -2.24 -8.55 -10.68
C GLN A 253 -1.99 -9.87 -9.98
N ALA A 254 -3.07 -10.56 -9.62
CA ALA A 254 -2.96 -11.92 -9.08
C ALA A 254 -2.30 -12.83 -10.12
N HIS A 255 -1.18 -13.44 -9.75
CA HIS A 255 -0.35 -14.24 -10.67
C HIS A 255 -0.44 -15.73 -10.39
N SER A 256 -0.28 -16.12 -9.13
CA SER A 256 -0.33 -17.52 -8.71
C SER A 256 -1.15 -17.68 -7.45
N PHE A 257 -1.80 -18.84 -7.35
CA PHE A 257 -2.67 -19.18 -6.23
C PHE A 257 -2.30 -20.54 -5.67
N GLN A 258 -2.27 -20.65 -4.35
CA GLN A 258 -2.02 -21.88 -3.62
C GLN A 258 -3.15 -22.09 -2.61
N LEU A 259 -3.87 -23.19 -2.76
CA LEU A 259 -4.88 -23.63 -1.78
C LEU A 259 -4.25 -24.68 -0.87
N GLU A 260 -4.25 -24.41 0.42
CA GLU A 260 -3.91 -25.38 1.45
C GLU A 260 -5.14 -25.63 2.33
N LEU A 261 -5.58 -26.89 2.39
CA LEU A 261 -6.64 -27.29 3.31
C LEU A 261 -6.04 -27.78 4.63
N ASP A 262 -6.70 -27.45 5.72
CA ASP A 262 -6.35 -27.89 7.05
C ASP A 262 -6.89 -29.30 7.34
N GLU A 263 -6.36 -29.95 8.38
CA GLU A 263 -7.01 -31.14 8.92
C GLU A 263 -8.28 -30.73 9.69
N PRO A 264 -9.38 -31.53 9.61
CA PRO A 264 -9.48 -32.84 8.97
C PRO A 264 -9.85 -32.81 7.48
N TYR A 265 -10.03 -31.62 6.88
CA TYR A 265 -10.57 -31.47 5.52
C TYR A 265 -9.63 -32.04 4.46
N ARG A 266 -8.33 -31.78 4.58
CA ARG A 266 -7.29 -32.29 3.66
C ARG A 266 -7.30 -33.82 3.55
N SER A 267 -7.38 -34.53 4.68
CA SER A 267 -7.43 -36.00 4.67
C SER A 267 -8.77 -36.57 4.19
N ALA A 268 -9.84 -35.76 4.20
CA ALA A 268 -11.18 -36.19 3.81
C ALA A 268 -11.47 -36.04 2.31
N ILE A 269 -10.54 -35.49 1.53
CA ILE A 269 -10.70 -35.29 0.08
C ILE A 269 -10.89 -36.64 -0.61
N GLN A 270 -12.01 -36.78 -1.30
CA GLN A 270 -12.26 -37.89 -2.20
C GLN A 270 -11.86 -37.46 -3.61
N ILE A 271 -10.82 -38.11 -4.16
CA ILE A 271 -10.38 -37.88 -5.54
C ILE A 271 -11.28 -38.72 -6.45
N LYS A 272 -11.83 -38.09 -7.49
CA LYS A 272 -12.48 -38.78 -8.61
C LYS A 272 -11.46 -39.17 -9.67
#